data_AF-A0A817UAA2-F1
#
_entry.id   AF-A0A817UAA2-F1
#
_cell.length_a   1.000
_cell.length_b   1.000
_cell.length_c   1.000
_cell.angle_alpha   90.00
_cell.angle_beta   90.00
_cell.angle_gamma   90.00
#
_symmetry.space_group_name_H-M   'P 1'
#
loop_
_entity.id
_entity.type
_entity.pdbx_description
1 polymer ?
#
loop_
_entity_poly.entity_id
_entity_poly.type
_entity_poly.pdbx_seq_one_letter_code
_entity_poly.pdbx_strand_id
1 'polypeptide(L)'
;MESSYQMDTSCARCQELPEVRSKVVRVFVSSIFSGGVYYTLSERDSLIDNVFPKLKDYCREKYGLEFQYSDMRWGIENESTDNHSEVATCLNEIKLCQKYSVATNFVVLLSHRYGSRPTPATIHASLFERLQQIVVSDLNLTEDAELLSQWYQLDTNCIPAAYILRPISSMLSNIKSAELDEMKKVAKEWTKINNRIRTCLRQAAVKCFEQGQINANEYDDFFISVTEKEIVNGILSVPNANERTLCFLRKIDGIYDHLSDSKASRFIDLYYSDDGKPIIDHEAEQLLNRLKCTCILNALQSNNIYAYTVHWTQNGINRHDHAEYISKFNDDFYDAIKQ
;
A
#
# COMPACT_ATOMS: atom_id res chain seq x y z
N MET A 1 40.09 2.82 -61.32
CA MET A 1 40.78 2.00 -60.31
C MET A 1 40.93 2.85 -59.08
N GLU A 2 39.94 2.81 -58.19
CA GLU A 2 40.04 3.41 -56.86
C GLU A 2 39.40 2.44 -55.87
N SER A 3 40.06 2.30 -54.74
CA SER A 3 39.97 1.21 -53.77
C SER A 3 38.64 1.17 -53.04
N SER A 4 38.01 -0.01 -52.98
CA SER A 4 36.96 -0.35 -52.04
C SER A 4 37.54 -0.50 -50.62
N TYR A 5 37.27 0.46 -49.74
CA TYR A 5 37.39 0.28 -48.29
C TYR A 5 36.22 -0.58 -47.82
N GLN A 6 36.44 -1.88 -47.59
CA GLN A 6 35.56 -2.67 -46.73
C GLN A 6 35.96 -2.36 -45.28
N MET A 7 35.11 -1.62 -44.56
CA MET A 7 35.20 -1.56 -43.11
C MET A 7 34.74 -2.89 -42.54
N ASP A 8 35.73 -3.61 -42.00
CA ASP A 8 35.55 -4.75 -41.13
C ASP A 8 34.98 -4.24 -39.79
N THR A 9 33.70 -4.47 -39.54
CA THR A 9 33.06 -4.20 -38.23
C THR A 9 32.63 -5.52 -37.58
N SER A 10 33.59 -6.43 -37.40
CA SER A 10 33.45 -7.52 -36.45
C SER A 10 33.52 -6.98 -35.00
N CYS A 11 32.47 -6.32 -34.52
CA CYS A 11 32.30 -6.08 -33.08
C CYS A 11 31.76 -7.36 -32.42
N ALA A 12 32.64 -8.34 -32.22
CA ALA A 12 32.34 -9.61 -31.56
C ALA A 12 32.38 -9.49 -30.02
N ARG A 13 31.69 -8.50 -29.43
CA ARG A 13 31.67 -8.30 -27.96
C ARG A 13 30.33 -7.82 -27.38
N CYS A 14 29.22 -8.36 -27.87
CA CYS A 14 27.98 -8.47 -27.10
C CYS A 14 27.39 -9.86 -27.34
N GLN A 15 28.19 -10.91 -27.12
CA GLN A 15 27.61 -12.23 -26.87
C GLN A 15 26.91 -12.13 -25.51
N GLU A 16 25.61 -12.40 -25.52
CA GLU A 16 24.68 -12.41 -24.40
C GLU A 16 25.36 -12.78 -23.10
N LEU A 17 25.48 -11.80 -22.18
CA LEU A 17 25.94 -12.10 -20.84
C LEU A 17 24.99 -13.15 -20.25
N PRO A 18 25.50 -14.25 -19.67
CA PRO A 18 24.65 -15.26 -19.05
C PRO A 18 23.79 -14.58 -17.97
N GLU A 19 22.51 -14.92 -17.93
CA GLU A 19 21.57 -14.38 -16.96
C GLU A 19 22.09 -14.70 -15.55
N VAL A 20 22.62 -13.68 -14.87
CA VAL A 20 23.09 -13.83 -13.49
C VAL A 20 21.85 -13.98 -12.64
N ARG A 21 21.52 -15.23 -12.28
CA ARG A 21 20.46 -15.51 -11.34
C ARG A 21 20.75 -14.77 -10.05
N SER A 22 19.77 -13.98 -9.63
CA SER A 22 19.79 -13.30 -8.34
C SER A 22 20.08 -14.32 -7.23
N LYS A 23 20.83 -13.92 -6.20
CA LYS A 23 21.16 -14.76 -5.04
C LYS A 23 20.45 -14.30 -3.78
N VAL A 24 19.28 -13.67 -3.92
CA VAL A 24 18.51 -13.14 -2.80
C VAL A 24 17.09 -13.68 -2.79
N VAL A 25 16.60 -14.00 -1.59
CA VAL A 25 15.18 -14.09 -1.27
C VAL A 25 14.80 -12.75 -0.64
N ARG A 26 14.06 -11.92 -1.36
CA ARG A 26 13.63 -10.59 -0.92
C ARG A 26 12.12 -10.54 -0.81
N VAL A 27 11.61 -10.43 0.40
CA VAL A 27 10.17 -10.51 0.68
C VAL A 27 9.62 -9.14 1.08
N PHE A 28 8.67 -8.61 0.32
CA PHE A 28 7.87 -7.47 0.76
C PHE A 28 6.78 -7.92 1.74
N VAL A 29 6.74 -7.34 2.94
CA VAL A 29 5.70 -7.65 3.92
C VAL A 29 4.68 -6.50 3.96
N SER A 30 3.53 -6.70 3.33
CA SER A 30 2.41 -5.75 3.26
C SER A 30 1.49 -5.86 4.48
N SER A 31 1.15 -4.70 5.06
CA SER A 31 0.07 -4.51 6.03
C SER A 31 -0.32 -3.02 6.06
N ILE A 32 -1.47 -2.72 6.66
CA ILE A 32 -1.90 -1.31 6.85
C ILE A 32 -0.94 -0.57 7.78
N PHE A 33 -0.63 0.66 7.38
CA PHE A 33 0.05 1.67 8.18
C PHE A 33 -0.78 2.95 8.16
N SER A 34 -1.11 3.48 9.34
CA SER A 34 -1.81 4.74 9.45
C SER A 34 -1.38 5.46 10.72
N GLY A 35 -0.73 6.61 10.58
CA GLY A 35 -0.47 7.53 11.69
C GLY A 35 0.30 6.93 12.87
N GLY A 36 1.32 6.10 12.60
CA GLY A 36 2.15 5.46 13.63
C GLY A 36 1.47 4.33 14.42
N VAL A 37 0.30 3.87 13.96
CA VAL A 37 -0.45 2.76 14.56
C VAL A 37 -0.37 1.52 13.67
N TYR A 38 -0.06 0.38 14.28
CA TYR A 38 -0.02 -0.91 13.58
C TYR A 38 -0.83 -1.98 14.31
N TYR A 39 -1.76 -2.58 13.59
CA TYR A 39 -2.54 -3.74 14.08
C TYR A 39 -1.74 -5.04 14.03
N THR A 40 -0.63 -5.07 13.28
CA THR A 40 0.24 -6.24 13.12
C THR A 40 1.58 -6.08 13.84
N LEU A 41 1.69 -5.14 14.79
CA LEU A 41 2.94 -4.94 15.55
C LEU A 41 3.41 -6.25 16.19
N SER A 42 2.50 -6.93 16.88
CA SER A 42 2.78 -8.19 17.59
C SER A 42 3.42 -9.25 16.69
N GLU A 43 2.84 -9.46 15.50
CA GLU A 43 3.35 -10.36 14.47
C GLU A 43 4.69 -9.88 13.90
N ARG A 44 4.75 -8.63 13.43
CA ARG A 44 5.94 -8.09 12.73
C ARG A 44 7.17 -8.10 13.63
N ASP A 45 7.04 -7.59 14.85
CA ASP A 45 8.12 -7.65 15.81
C ASP A 45 8.55 -9.11 16.00
N SER A 46 7.62 -10.07 15.97
CA SER A 46 7.91 -11.47 16.31
C SER A 46 8.64 -12.17 15.19
N LEU A 47 8.34 -11.77 13.95
CA LEU A 47 9.13 -12.16 12.79
C LEU A 47 10.56 -11.62 12.90
N ILE A 48 10.73 -10.35 13.27
CA ILE A 48 12.05 -9.72 13.43
C ILE A 48 12.87 -10.44 14.50
N ASP A 49 12.26 -10.69 15.66
CA ASP A 49 12.94 -11.31 16.81
C ASP A 49 13.26 -12.79 16.56
N ASN A 50 12.33 -13.56 15.97
CA ASN A 50 12.34 -15.02 16.05
C ASN A 50 12.41 -15.76 14.71
N VAL A 51 12.00 -15.13 13.60
CA VAL A 51 11.82 -15.83 12.30
C VAL A 51 12.84 -15.39 11.27
N PHE A 52 13.00 -14.09 11.04
CA PHE A 52 13.94 -13.55 10.05
C PHE A 52 15.39 -13.95 10.31
N PRO A 53 15.91 -14.00 11.55
CA PRO A 53 17.25 -14.52 11.81
C PRO A 53 17.39 -15.98 11.37
N LYS A 54 16.40 -16.84 11.67
CA LYS A 54 16.40 -18.24 11.26
C LYS A 54 16.32 -18.40 9.74
N LEU A 55 15.52 -17.58 9.05
CA LEU A 55 15.44 -17.58 7.59
C LEU A 55 16.74 -17.14 6.94
N LYS A 56 17.44 -16.15 7.51
CA LYS A 56 18.78 -15.74 7.07
C LYS A 56 19.77 -16.89 7.16
N ASP A 57 19.80 -17.60 8.28
CA ASP A 57 20.70 -18.73 8.47
C ASP A 57 20.33 -19.89 7.54
N TYR A 58 19.04 -20.23 7.43
CA TYR A 58 18.56 -21.28 6.53
C TYR A 58 18.89 -21.01 5.06
N CYS A 59 18.59 -19.81 4.55
CA CYS A 59 18.86 -19.44 3.15
C CYS A 59 20.37 -19.48 2.85
N ARG A 60 21.18 -18.97 3.77
CA ARG A 60 22.64 -18.92 3.64
C ARG A 60 23.24 -20.32 3.65
N GLU A 61 22.86 -21.16 4.62
CA GLU A 61 23.48 -22.48 4.85
C GLU A 61 23.00 -23.54 3.85
N LYS A 62 21.72 -23.52 3.47
CA LYS A 62 21.16 -24.54 2.57
C LYS A 62 21.34 -24.23 1.10
N TYR A 63 21.25 -22.95 0.73
CA TYR A 63 21.18 -22.55 -0.68
C TYR A 63 22.24 -21.52 -1.08
N GLY A 64 23.03 -20.99 -0.13
CA GLY A 64 23.97 -19.90 -0.41
C GLY A 64 23.25 -18.61 -0.85
N LEU A 65 22.01 -18.42 -0.40
CA LEU A 65 21.18 -17.25 -0.70
C LEU A 65 21.18 -16.27 0.47
N GLU A 66 21.07 -14.98 0.16
CA GLU A 66 20.81 -13.94 1.15
C GLU A 66 19.30 -13.82 1.40
N PHE A 67 18.87 -13.68 2.65
CA PHE A 67 17.48 -13.35 2.98
C PHE A 67 17.35 -11.88 3.37
N GLN A 68 16.48 -11.17 2.66
CA GLN A 68 16.12 -9.79 2.91
C GLN A 68 14.61 -9.68 3.08
N TYR A 69 14.17 -8.83 4.00
CA TYR A 69 12.77 -8.45 4.09
C TYR A 69 12.66 -6.95 3.86
N SER A 70 11.60 -6.55 3.18
CA SER A 70 11.26 -5.16 2.95
C SER A 70 9.98 -4.83 3.69
N ASP A 71 10.13 -3.96 4.69
CA ASP A 71 9.03 -3.42 5.45
C ASP A 71 9.12 -1.90 5.40
N MET A 72 8.38 -1.32 4.45
CA MET A 72 8.38 0.12 4.25
C MET A 72 7.82 0.88 5.47
N ARG A 73 7.28 0.22 6.50
CA ARG A 73 6.62 0.88 7.64
C ARG A 73 7.58 1.33 8.72
N TRP A 74 8.82 0.84 8.71
CA TRP A 74 9.89 1.24 9.63
C TRP A 74 10.85 2.30 9.06
N GLY A 75 10.47 2.97 7.96
CA GLY A 75 11.37 3.89 7.27
C GLY A 75 10.72 4.88 6.30
N ILE A 76 9.40 5.14 6.42
CA ILE A 76 8.82 6.25 5.65
C ILE A 76 9.28 7.55 6.29
N GLU A 77 10.18 8.26 5.61
CA GLU A 77 10.65 9.58 6.01
C GLU A 77 9.52 10.61 5.92
N ASN A 78 9.56 11.64 6.77
CA ASN A 78 8.59 12.74 6.75
C ASN A 78 8.49 13.41 5.36
N GLU A 79 9.55 13.35 4.56
CA GLU A 79 9.59 13.87 3.18
C GLU A 79 8.63 13.14 2.24
N SER A 80 8.37 11.85 2.48
CA SER A 80 7.44 11.07 1.66
C SER A 80 5.99 11.55 1.83
N THR A 81 5.64 12.00 3.04
CA THR A 81 4.32 12.59 3.33
C THR A 81 4.16 13.98 2.74
N ASP A 82 5.23 14.76 2.69
CA ASP A 82 5.21 16.09 2.07
C ASP A 82 4.95 16.00 0.57
N ASN A 83 5.58 15.05 -0.13
CA ASN A 83 5.49 14.92 -1.59
C ASN A 83 4.53 13.81 -2.07
N HIS A 84 3.77 13.19 -1.16
CA HIS A 84 2.77 12.16 -1.43
C HIS A 84 3.32 10.90 -2.14
N SER A 85 4.61 10.57 -1.91
CA SER A 85 5.30 9.49 -2.61
C SER A 85 5.26 8.13 -1.91
N GLU A 86 4.59 7.99 -0.76
CA GLU A 86 4.59 6.73 0.01
C GLU A 86 4.08 5.54 -0.80
N VAL A 87 2.96 5.73 -1.49
CA VAL A 87 2.33 4.68 -2.30
C VAL A 87 3.25 4.28 -3.44
N ALA A 88 3.79 5.26 -4.17
CA ALA A 88 4.71 4.99 -5.29
C ALA A 88 5.97 4.25 -4.83
N THR A 89 6.51 4.62 -3.67
CA THR A 89 7.67 3.96 -3.07
C THR A 89 7.36 2.50 -2.71
N CYS A 90 6.20 2.23 -2.08
CA CYS A 90 5.78 0.87 -1.76
C CYS A 90 5.60 0.01 -3.03
N LEU A 91 4.95 0.56 -4.07
CA LEU A 91 4.74 -0.16 -5.33
C LEU A 91 6.06 -0.43 -6.08
N ASN A 92 7.00 0.50 -6.06
CA ASN A 92 8.32 0.29 -6.64
C ASN A 92 9.10 -0.80 -5.89
N GLU A 93 9.03 -0.79 -4.57
CA GLU A 93 9.68 -1.80 -3.74
C GLU A 93 9.11 -3.21 -3.97
N ILE A 94 7.79 -3.33 -4.15
CA ILE A 94 7.16 -4.60 -4.56
C ILE A 94 7.73 -5.08 -5.91
N LYS A 95 7.85 -4.20 -6.91
CA LYS A 95 8.45 -4.54 -8.21
C LYS A 95 9.91 -5.01 -8.08
N LEU A 96 10.68 -4.39 -7.19
CA LEU A 96 12.06 -4.81 -6.91
C LEU A 96 12.10 -6.21 -6.26
N CYS A 97 11.22 -6.49 -5.30
CA CYS A 97 11.11 -7.82 -4.70
C CYS A 97 10.72 -8.86 -5.75
N GLN A 98 9.77 -8.55 -6.64
CA GLN A 98 9.37 -9.44 -7.74
C GLN A 98 10.49 -9.68 -8.75
N LYS A 99 11.28 -8.66 -9.06
CA LYS A 99 12.39 -8.74 -10.02
C LYS A 99 13.57 -9.55 -9.48
N TYR A 100 13.90 -9.41 -8.20
CA TYR A 100 15.14 -9.95 -7.64
C TYR A 100 14.96 -11.16 -6.74
N SER A 101 13.80 -11.38 -6.13
CA SER A 101 13.62 -12.53 -5.25
C SER A 101 13.53 -13.82 -6.05
N VAL A 102 14.33 -14.82 -5.66
CA VAL A 102 14.28 -16.15 -6.31
C VAL A 102 13.12 -17.01 -5.84
N ALA A 103 12.54 -16.71 -4.68
CA ALA A 103 11.44 -17.46 -4.06
C ALA A 103 10.26 -16.51 -3.76
N THR A 104 9.57 -16.72 -2.63
CA THR A 104 8.54 -15.81 -2.12
C THR A 104 9.03 -14.36 -2.16
N ASN A 105 8.18 -13.48 -2.70
CA ASN A 105 8.51 -12.07 -2.91
C ASN A 105 7.50 -11.11 -2.28
N PHE A 106 6.31 -11.61 -1.92
CA PHE A 106 5.25 -10.79 -1.36
C PHE A 106 4.46 -11.57 -0.31
N VAL A 107 4.31 -11.00 0.88
CA VAL A 107 3.46 -11.53 1.94
C VAL A 107 2.52 -10.44 2.41
N VAL A 108 1.24 -10.75 2.57
CA VAL A 108 0.27 -9.80 3.13
C VAL A 108 -0.33 -10.29 4.44
N LEU A 109 -0.41 -9.39 5.41
CA LEU A 109 -1.03 -9.61 6.71
C LEU A 109 -2.35 -8.82 6.77
N LEU A 110 -3.51 -9.47 6.78
CA LEU A 110 -4.82 -8.80 6.84
C LEU A 110 -5.60 -9.14 8.12
N SER A 111 -6.33 -8.16 8.62
CA SER A 111 -7.23 -8.27 9.78
C SER A 111 -8.48 -7.42 9.51
N HIS A 112 -9.15 -6.88 10.52
CA HIS A 112 -10.41 -6.12 10.42
C HIS A 112 -10.29 -4.67 9.95
N ARG A 113 -9.07 -4.21 9.65
CA ARG A 113 -8.83 -2.87 9.12
C ARG A 113 -8.59 -2.99 7.61
N TYR A 114 -9.10 -2.03 6.85
CA TYR A 114 -8.88 -1.80 5.42
C TYR A 114 -7.82 -0.72 5.18
N GLY A 115 -7.82 0.31 6.03
CA GLY A 115 -6.79 1.35 6.06
C GLY A 115 -7.07 2.57 5.20
N SER A 116 -6.05 3.41 5.04
CA SER A 116 -6.16 4.70 4.38
C SER A 116 -6.43 4.56 2.88
N ARG A 117 -7.35 5.37 2.39
CA ARG A 117 -7.70 5.59 0.98
C ARG A 117 -7.22 6.98 0.60
N PRO A 118 -5.93 7.15 0.28
CA PRO A 118 -5.33 8.47 0.10
C PRO A 118 -5.83 9.12 -1.19
N THR A 119 -5.79 10.45 -1.21
CA THR A 119 -5.93 11.24 -2.43
C THR A 119 -4.85 10.83 -3.44
N PRO A 120 -5.20 10.56 -4.71
CA PRO A 120 -4.20 10.16 -5.71
C PRO A 120 -3.13 11.24 -5.90
N ALA A 121 -1.87 10.89 -5.69
CA ALA A 121 -0.74 11.80 -5.91
C ALA A 121 -0.54 12.14 -7.40
N THR A 122 -1.00 11.26 -8.30
CA THR A 122 -0.86 11.41 -9.75
C THR A 122 -2.16 10.98 -10.41
N ILE A 123 -2.65 11.80 -11.34
CA ILE A 123 -3.85 11.52 -12.14
C ILE A 123 -3.51 11.81 -13.60
N HIS A 124 -3.78 10.88 -14.52
CA HIS A 124 -3.56 11.11 -15.95
C HIS A 124 -4.26 12.40 -16.41
N ALA A 125 -3.60 13.18 -17.29
CA ALA A 125 -4.09 14.50 -17.69
C ALA A 125 -5.52 14.48 -18.21
N SER A 126 -5.79 13.58 -19.16
CA SER A 126 -7.13 13.43 -19.72
C SER A 126 -8.20 13.06 -18.67
N LEU A 127 -7.83 12.28 -17.65
CA LEU A 127 -8.74 11.91 -16.57
C LEU A 127 -8.99 13.10 -15.64
N PHE A 128 -7.95 13.82 -15.25
CA PHE A 128 -8.07 15.00 -14.39
C PHE A 128 -8.94 16.09 -15.04
N GLU A 129 -8.76 16.33 -16.34
CA GLU A 129 -9.57 17.29 -17.11
C GLU A 129 -11.05 16.89 -17.16
N ARG A 130 -11.35 15.59 -17.33
CA ARG A 130 -12.74 15.08 -17.23
C ARG A 130 -13.32 15.29 -15.84
N LEU A 131 -12.56 14.97 -14.80
CA LEU A 131 -12.99 15.18 -13.41
C LEU A 131 -13.28 16.67 -13.15
N GLN A 132 -12.41 17.58 -13.57
CA GLN A 132 -12.62 19.03 -13.48
C GLN A 132 -13.92 19.47 -14.18
N GLN A 133 -14.19 18.96 -15.38
CA GLN A 133 -15.42 19.27 -16.10
C GLN A 133 -16.68 18.83 -15.34
N ILE A 134 -16.67 17.63 -14.75
CA ILE A 134 -17.75 17.12 -13.90
C ILE A 134 -17.94 17.97 -12.65
N VAL A 135 -16.84 18.35 -11.99
CA VAL A 135 -16.89 19.20 -10.77
C VAL A 135 -17.58 20.53 -11.06
N VAL A 136 -17.26 21.17 -12.19
CA VAL A 136 -17.87 22.44 -12.58
C VAL A 136 -19.30 22.26 -13.08
N SER A 137 -19.53 21.33 -14.01
CA SER A 137 -20.76 21.28 -14.80
C SER A 137 -21.88 20.48 -14.11
N ASP A 138 -21.53 19.31 -13.58
CA ASP A 138 -22.52 18.37 -13.03
C ASP A 138 -22.70 18.56 -11.52
N LEU A 139 -21.62 18.87 -10.80
CA LEU A 139 -21.64 19.04 -9.35
C LEU A 139 -21.82 20.50 -8.91
N ASN A 140 -21.59 21.48 -9.79
CA ASN A 140 -21.65 22.91 -9.48
C ASN A 140 -20.72 23.33 -8.32
N LEU A 141 -19.53 22.72 -8.23
CA LEU A 141 -18.55 22.95 -7.16
C LEU A 141 -17.37 23.80 -7.67
N THR A 142 -17.64 25.01 -8.14
CA THR A 142 -16.62 25.89 -8.77
C THR A 142 -15.44 26.19 -7.84
N GLU A 143 -15.67 26.44 -6.56
CA GLU A 143 -14.59 26.67 -5.58
C GLU A 143 -13.69 25.45 -5.39
N ASP A 144 -14.27 24.24 -5.45
CA ASP A 144 -13.51 23.00 -5.33
C ASP A 144 -12.71 22.72 -6.63
N ALA A 145 -13.25 23.08 -7.79
CA ALA A 145 -12.53 23.03 -9.06
C ALA A 145 -11.28 23.95 -9.04
N GLU A 146 -11.43 25.16 -8.49
CA GLU A 146 -10.31 26.08 -8.26
C GLU A 146 -9.30 25.49 -7.27
N LEU A 147 -9.75 24.91 -6.16
CA LEU A 147 -8.88 24.24 -5.19
C LEU A 147 -8.08 23.11 -5.84
N LEU A 148 -8.74 22.26 -6.63
CA LEU A 148 -8.08 21.19 -7.37
C LEU A 148 -7.03 21.76 -8.33
N SER A 149 -7.34 22.84 -9.06
CA SER A 149 -6.39 23.48 -9.99
C SER A 149 -5.19 24.12 -9.27
N GLN A 150 -5.37 24.57 -8.03
CA GLN A 150 -4.29 25.11 -7.20
C GLN A 150 -3.34 24.02 -6.71
N TRP A 151 -3.89 22.86 -6.34
CA TRP A 151 -3.16 21.75 -5.71
C TRP A 151 -2.62 20.72 -6.69
N TYR A 152 -3.17 20.61 -7.90
CA TYR A 152 -2.67 19.71 -8.93
C TYR A 152 -1.97 20.48 -10.05
N GLN A 153 -0.72 20.15 -10.30
CA GLN A 153 0.08 20.77 -11.35
C GLN A 153 0.29 19.79 -12.52
N LEU A 154 0.05 20.26 -13.74
CA LEU A 154 0.32 19.48 -14.95
C LEU A 154 1.84 19.26 -15.11
N ASP A 155 2.24 18.00 -15.18
CA ASP A 155 3.57 17.56 -15.59
C ASP A 155 3.50 16.92 -16.99
N THR A 156 4.12 17.59 -17.95
CA THR A 156 4.22 17.13 -19.34
C THR A 156 5.45 16.26 -19.59
N ASN A 157 6.34 16.10 -18.60
CA ASN A 157 7.47 15.17 -18.69
C ASN A 157 7.06 13.73 -18.38
N CYS A 158 5.92 13.54 -17.71
CA CYS A 158 5.28 12.24 -17.57
C CYS A 158 4.74 11.79 -18.94
N ILE A 159 4.92 10.51 -19.27
CA ILE A 159 4.39 9.91 -20.50
C ILE A 159 3.50 8.73 -20.10
N PRO A 160 2.16 8.83 -20.24
CA PRO A 160 1.41 10.02 -20.67
C PRO A 160 1.46 11.17 -19.65
N ALA A 161 1.16 12.39 -20.10
CA ALA A 161 1.12 13.57 -19.23
C ALA A 161 0.13 13.39 -18.07
N ALA A 162 0.46 13.95 -16.91
CA ALA A 162 -0.30 13.74 -15.69
C ALA A 162 -0.33 14.99 -14.82
N TYR A 163 -1.39 15.16 -14.04
CA TYR A 163 -1.46 16.13 -12.95
C TYR A 163 -0.90 15.50 -11.67
N ILE A 164 0.03 16.21 -11.04
CA ILE A 164 0.72 15.80 -9.81
C ILE A 164 0.22 16.65 -8.65
N LEU A 165 -0.17 16.00 -7.55
CA LEU A 165 -0.51 16.67 -6.31
C LEU A 165 0.74 17.36 -5.76
N ARG A 166 0.67 18.68 -5.61
CA ARG A 166 1.80 19.51 -5.20
C ARG A 166 2.20 19.22 -3.75
N PRO A 167 3.51 19.31 -3.42
CA PRO A 167 3.96 19.08 -2.06
C PRO A 167 3.28 20.02 -1.06
N ILE A 168 2.95 19.50 0.13
CA ILE A 168 2.25 20.27 1.16
C ILE A 168 3.05 21.55 1.50
N SER A 169 4.37 21.44 1.59
CA SER A 169 5.29 22.53 1.93
C SER A 169 5.37 23.63 0.87
N SER A 170 4.95 23.33 -0.36
CA SER A 170 4.87 24.32 -1.45
C SER A 170 3.61 25.18 -1.39
N MET A 171 2.60 24.75 -0.63
CA MET A 171 1.29 25.40 -0.52
C MET A 171 1.01 25.95 0.87
N LEU A 172 1.50 25.27 1.91
CA LEU A 172 1.36 25.66 3.31
C LEU A 172 2.74 25.98 3.88
N SER A 173 2.93 27.24 4.29
CA SER A 173 4.15 27.68 4.97
C SER A 173 4.35 26.95 6.31
N ASN A 174 5.60 26.88 6.78
CA ASN A 174 5.99 26.43 8.13
C ASN A 174 5.89 24.92 8.43
N ILE A 175 5.79 24.03 7.43
CA ILE A 175 5.87 22.56 7.66
C ILE A 175 7.16 22.12 8.34
N LYS A 176 8.26 22.83 8.08
CA LYS A 176 9.60 22.54 8.65
C LYS A 176 9.89 23.33 9.93
N SER A 177 8.90 23.98 10.55
CA SER A 177 9.18 24.74 11.77
C SER A 177 9.55 23.80 12.92
N ALA A 178 10.45 24.26 13.79
CA ALA A 178 10.89 23.50 14.96
C ALA A 178 9.83 23.52 16.08
N GLU A 179 8.74 24.28 15.91
CA GLU A 179 7.69 24.45 16.92
C GLU A 179 6.54 23.45 16.71
N LEU A 180 6.38 22.56 17.70
CA LEU A 180 5.38 21.49 17.66
C LEU A 180 3.94 21.98 17.43
N ASP A 181 3.59 23.15 17.96
CA ASP A 181 2.24 23.70 17.83
C ASP A 181 1.95 24.23 16.43
N GLU A 182 2.95 24.77 15.75
CA GLU A 182 2.84 25.16 14.34
C GLU A 182 2.70 23.92 13.45
N MET A 183 3.51 22.89 13.67
CA MET A 183 3.39 21.61 12.94
C MET A 183 1.98 21.01 13.07
N LYS A 184 1.41 21.03 14.29
CA LYS A 184 0.04 20.56 14.52
C LYS A 184 -1.01 21.40 13.80
N LYS A 185 -0.84 22.73 13.72
CA LYS A 185 -1.75 23.61 12.98
C LYS A 185 -1.70 23.28 11.49
N VAL A 186 -0.52 23.16 10.91
CA VAL A 186 -0.37 22.82 9.49
C VAL A 186 -0.92 21.42 9.19
N ALA A 187 -0.67 20.42 10.05
CA ALA A 187 -1.25 19.09 9.89
C ALA A 187 -2.79 19.09 9.90
N LYS A 188 -3.41 19.90 10.78
CA LYS A 188 -4.88 20.06 10.82
C LYS A 188 -5.41 20.75 9.58
N GLU A 189 -4.74 21.81 9.13
CA GLU A 189 -5.11 22.55 7.92
C GLU A 189 -5.00 21.67 6.68
N TRP A 190 -3.89 20.96 6.52
CA TRP A 190 -3.71 19.97 5.47
C TRP A 190 -4.79 18.90 5.51
N THR A 191 -5.10 18.34 6.68
CA THR A 191 -6.16 17.33 6.82
C THR A 191 -7.50 17.87 6.30
N LYS A 192 -7.85 19.12 6.60
CA LYS A 192 -9.08 19.76 6.11
C LYS A 192 -9.07 19.91 4.59
N ILE A 193 -7.98 20.42 4.01
CA ILE A 193 -7.83 20.63 2.57
C ILE A 193 -7.86 19.30 1.83
N ASN A 194 -7.07 18.32 2.28
CA ASN A 194 -6.98 17.00 1.69
C ASN A 194 -8.32 16.25 1.72
N ASN A 195 -9.08 16.38 2.81
CA ASN A 195 -10.44 15.82 2.88
C ASN A 195 -11.38 16.47 1.86
N ARG A 196 -11.28 17.79 1.65
CA ARG A 196 -12.08 18.52 0.65
C ARG A 196 -11.73 18.07 -0.78
N ILE A 197 -10.43 18.04 -1.12
CA ILE A 197 -9.91 17.52 -2.39
C ILE A 197 -10.38 16.08 -2.64
N ARG A 198 -10.17 15.18 -1.66
CA ARG A 198 -10.54 13.77 -1.77
C ARG A 198 -12.04 13.58 -2.01
N THR A 199 -12.87 14.32 -1.27
CA THR A 199 -14.33 14.24 -1.39
C THR A 199 -14.78 14.70 -2.77
N CYS A 200 -14.26 15.83 -3.24
CA CYS A 200 -14.55 16.37 -4.57
C CYS A 200 -14.16 15.39 -5.68
N LEU A 201 -12.93 14.86 -5.65
CA LEU A 201 -12.46 13.88 -6.65
C LEU A 201 -13.30 12.60 -6.65
N ARG A 202 -13.68 12.09 -5.47
CA ARG A 202 -14.53 10.89 -5.38
C ARG A 202 -15.93 11.13 -5.95
N GLN A 203 -16.54 12.26 -5.66
CA GLN A 203 -17.85 12.62 -6.25
C GLN A 203 -17.77 12.70 -7.78
N ALA A 204 -16.71 13.32 -8.30
CA ALA A 204 -16.48 13.41 -9.73
C ALA A 204 -16.21 12.03 -10.37
N ALA A 205 -15.41 11.19 -9.72
CA ALA A 205 -15.11 9.84 -10.19
C ALA A 205 -16.37 8.96 -10.26
N VAL A 206 -17.29 9.05 -9.28
CA VAL A 206 -18.61 8.37 -9.34
C VAL A 206 -19.37 8.79 -10.60
N LYS A 207 -19.48 10.11 -10.86
CA LYS A 207 -20.19 10.62 -12.04
C LYS A 207 -19.53 10.19 -13.35
N CYS A 208 -18.21 10.29 -13.45
CA CYS A 208 -17.46 9.79 -14.60
C CYS A 208 -17.72 8.30 -14.85
N PHE A 209 -17.75 7.49 -13.79
CA PHE A 209 -17.97 6.04 -13.90
C PHE A 209 -19.41 5.72 -14.30
N GLU A 210 -20.41 6.37 -13.69
CA GLU A 210 -21.82 6.27 -14.07
C GLU A 210 -22.07 6.64 -15.54
N GLN A 211 -21.31 7.62 -16.06
CA GLN A 211 -21.37 8.08 -17.45
C GLN A 211 -20.51 7.23 -18.41
N GLY A 212 -19.82 6.20 -17.92
CA GLY A 212 -18.94 5.34 -18.74
C GLY A 212 -17.68 6.05 -19.28
N GLN A 213 -17.28 7.17 -18.67
CA GLN A 213 -16.12 7.97 -19.08
C GLN A 213 -14.79 7.43 -18.51
N ILE A 214 -14.86 6.57 -17.48
CA ILE A 214 -13.71 5.93 -16.85
C ILE A 214 -14.00 4.46 -16.62
N ASN A 215 -12.94 3.64 -16.61
CA ASN A 215 -13.05 2.21 -16.33
C ASN A 215 -12.91 1.89 -14.83
N ALA A 216 -13.08 0.63 -14.45
CA ALA A 216 -13.01 0.19 -13.06
C ALA A 216 -11.65 0.44 -12.41
N ASN A 217 -10.54 0.29 -13.14
CA ASN A 217 -9.20 0.54 -12.60
C ASN A 217 -8.98 2.03 -12.32
N GLU A 218 -9.42 2.89 -13.24
CA GLU A 218 -9.38 4.35 -13.04
C GLU A 218 -10.27 4.78 -11.88
N TYR A 219 -11.44 4.14 -11.72
CA TYR A 219 -12.33 4.38 -10.59
C TYR A 219 -11.65 3.97 -9.27
N ASP A 220 -11.13 2.75 -9.19
CA ASP A 220 -10.53 2.18 -7.99
C ASP A 220 -9.42 3.06 -7.40
N ASP A 221 -8.68 3.79 -8.23
CA ASP A 221 -7.61 4.69 -7.78
C ASP A 221 -8.04 5.73 -6.74
N PHE A 222 -9.33 6.09 -6.70
CA PHE A 222 -9.95 7.03 -5.75
C PHE A 222 -10.59 6.36 -4.53
N PHE A 223 -10.77 5.03 -4.56
CA PHE A 223 -11.57 4.30 -3.56
C PHE A 223 -10.81 3.24 -2.79
N ILE A 224 -9.80 2.61 -3.39
CA ILE A 224 -9.12 1.49 -2.74
C ILE A 224 -8.01 1.95 -1.79
N SER A 225 -7.75 1.15 -0.76
CA SER A 225 -6.70 1.45 0.21
C SER A 225 -5.30 1.24 -0.36
N VAL A 226 -4.29 1.81 0.30
CA VAL A 226 -2.88 1.56 -0.05
C VAL A 226 -2.57 0.06 -0.02
N THR A 227 -3.04 -0.65 0.99
CA THR A 227 -2.85 -2.10 1.12
C THR A 227 -3.52 -2.86 -0.03
N GLU A 228 -4.70 -2.43 -0.49
CA GLU A 228 -5.31 -3.04 -1.67
C GLU A 228 -4.49 -2.76 -2.93
N LYS A 229 -3.95 -1.55 -3.12
CA LYS A 229 -3.02 -1.26 -4.24
C LYS A 229 -1.78 -2.17 -4.20
N GLU A 230 -1.25 -2.43 -3.00
CA GLU A 230 -0.14 -3.36 -2.80
C GLU A 230 -0.54 -4.80 -3.15
N ILE A 231 -1.72 -5.27 -2.74
CA ILE A 231 -2.24 -6.61 -3.08
C ILE A 231 -2.52 -6.75 -4.58
N VAL A 232 -3.07 -5.72 -5.21
CA VAL A 232 -3.30 -5.70 -6.66
C VAL A 232 -1.98 -5.91 -7.41
N ASN A 233 -0.92 -5.21 -7.01
CA ASN A 233 0.39 -5.31 -7.66
C ASN A 233 1.22 -6.53 -7.21
N GLY A 234 1.01 -7.00 -5.97
CA GLY A 234 1.74 -8.10 -5.36
C GLY A 234 1.17 -9.48 -5.68
N ILE A 235 -0.15 -9.59 -5.79
CA ILE A 235 -0.90 -10.87 -5.91
C ILE A 235 -1.79 -10.87 -7.15
N LEU A 236 -2.70 -9.90 -7.30
CA LEU A 236 -3.81 -10.04 -8.27
C LEU A 236 -3.38 -9.83 -9.74
N SER A 237 -2.34 -9.03 -9.96
CA SER A 237 -1.86 -8.67 -11.32
C SER A 237 -0.62 -9.46 -11.74
N VAL A 238 -0.17 -10.44 -10.95
CA VAL A 238 1.02 -11.24 -11.24
C VAL A 238 0.66 -12.65 -11.70
N PRO A 239 1.31 -13.19 -12.74
CA PRO A 239 0.96 -14.50 -13.31
C PRO A 239 1.27 -15.68 -12.36
N ASN A 240 2.29 -15.54 -11.52
CA ASN A 240 2.78 -16.63 -10.65
C ASN A 240 2.48 -16.35 -9.16
N ALA A 241 1.32 -15.78 -8.87
CA ALA A 241 0.93 -15.44 -7.50
C ALA A 241 1.06 -16.63 -6.53
N ASN A 242 0.65 -17.82 -6.98
CA ASN A 242 0.68 -19.03 -6.14
C ASN A 242 2.07 -19.61 -5.88
N GLU A 243 3.09 -19.20 -6.63
CA GLU A 243 4.46 -19.69 -6.44
C GLU A 243 5.28 -18.75 -5.54
N ARG A 244 4.85 -17.50 -5.39
CA ARG A 244 5.71 -16.44 -4.84
C ARG A 244 5.04 -15.59 -3.78
N THR A 245 3.79 -15.88 -3.41
CA THR A 245 3.04 -15.00 -2.51
C THR A 245 2.29 -15.77 -1.44
N LEU A 246 2.17 -15.15 -0.26
CA LEU A 246 1.47 -15.72 0.89
C LEU A 246 0.50 -14.71 1.48
N CYS A 247 -0.61 -15.20 2.01
CA CYS A 247 -1.62 -14.40 2.69
C CYS A 247 -1.86 -14.93 4.10
N PHE A 248 -1.73 -14.06 5.11
CA PHE A 248 -2.06 -14.37 6.49
C PHE A 248 -3.27 -13.53 6.92
N LEU A 249 -4.34 -14.21 7.32
CA LEU A 249 -5.62 -13.63 7.70
C LEU A 249 -5.87 -13.83 9.19
N ARG A 250 -6.00 -12.73 9.94
CA ARG A 250 -6.38 -12.76 11.35
C ARG A 250 -7.82 -12.28 11.52
N LYS A 251 -8.66 -13.15 12.07
CA LYS A 251 -9.99 -12.78 12.59
C LYS A 251 -9.86 -12.43 14.08
N ILE A 252 -10.42 -11.30 14.49
CA ILE A 252 -10.51 -10.86 15.88
C ILE A 252 -11.95 -11.06 16.32
N ASP A 253 -12.19 -12.06 17.14
CA ASP A 253 -13.48 -12.32 17.76
C ASP A 253 -13.75 -11.29 18.87
N GLY A 254 -14.99 -10.78 18.93
CA GLY A 254 -15.40 -9.75 19.89
C GLY A 254 -14.99 -8.30 19.55
N ILE A 255 -14.34 -8.00 18.41
CA ILE A 255 -13.95 -6.62 18.07
C ILE A 255 -15.15 -5.66 18.00
N TYR A 256 -16.28 -6.12 17.47
CA TYR A 256 -17.51 -5.32 17.32
C TYR A 256 -18.17 -4.99 18.66
N ASP A 257 -17.91 -5.79 19.71
CA ASP A 257 -18.43 -5.54 21.05
C ASP A 257 -17.56 -4.53 21.84
N HIS A 258 -16.36 -4.20 21.32
CA HIS A 258 -15.34 -3.41 22.01
C HIS A 258 -14.95 -2.14 21.25
N LEU A 259 -15.82 -1.61 20.39
CA LEU A 259 -15.53 -0.41 19.56
C LEU A 259 -15.17 0.83 20.40
N SER A 260 -15.69 0.92 21.62
CA SER A 260 -15.42 2.01 22.56
C SER A 260 -14.05 1.92 23.24
N ASP A 261 -13.32 0.80 23.09
CA ASP A 261 -11.95 0.69 23.58
C ASP A 261 -11.05 1.66 22.80
N SER A 262 -10.24 2.42 23.54
CA SER A 262 -9.17 3.28 23.02
C SER A 262 -8.27 2.62 21.97
N LYS A 263 -8.12 1.29 22.01
CA LYS A 263 -7.29 0.52 21.07
C LYS A 263 -8.07 -0.04 19.88
N ALA A 264 -9.40 -0.01 19.87
CA ALA A 264 -10.22 -0.62 18.81
C ALA A 264 -9.93 -0.03 17.43
N SER A 265 -9.81 1.30 17.32
CA SER A 265 -9.48 2.02 16.08
C SER A 265 -8.13 1.63 15.46
N ARG A 266 -7.28 0.91 16.20
CA ARG A 266 -6.07 0.32 15.64
C ARG A 266 -6.39 -0.85 14.71
N PHE A 267 -7.44 -1.61 14.99
CA PHE A 267 -7.75 -2.91 14.39
C PHE A 267 -8.98 -2.90 13.46
N ILE A 268 -9.82 -1.88 13.52
CA ILE A 268 -11.00 -1.67 12.67
C ILE A 268 -11.10 -0.19 12.28
N ASP A 269 -11.59 0.10 11.08
CA ASP A 269 -11.76 1.49 10.61
C ASP A 269 -12.99 2.13 11.25
N LEU A 270 -12.75 3.18 12.01
CA LEU A 270 -13.76 3.93 12.75
C LEU A 270 -13.64 5.42 12.45
N TYR A 271 -14.79 6.09 12.40
CA TYR A 271 -14.89 7.52 12.59
C TYR A 271 -15.66 7.80 13.88
N TYR A 272 -15.63 9.05 14.34
CA TYR A 272 -16.26 9.45 15.59
C TYR A 272 -17.31 10.52 15.31
N SER A 273 -18.51 10.35 15.87
CA SER A 273 -19.54 11.38 15.86
C SER A 273 -19.17 12.57 16.75
N ASP A 274 -19.96 13.64 16.68
CA ASP A 274 -19.76 14.85 17.49
C ASP A 274 -19.82 14.57 19.00
N ASP A 275 -20.55 13.54 19.43
CA ASP A 275 -20.61 13.07 20.82
C ASP A 275 -19.50 12.06 21.19
N GLY A 276 -18.54 11.85 20.28
CA GLY A 276 -17.36 11.00 20.50
C GLY A 276 -17.63 9.50 20.42
N LYS A 277 -18.81 9.07 19.95
CA LYS A 277 -19.09 7.64 19.78
C LYS A 277 -18.40 7.08 18.53
N PRO A 278 -17.81 5.88 18.63
CA PRO A 278 -17.22 5.22 17.47
C PRO A 278 -18.32 4.73 16.52
N ILE A 279 -18.12 4.97 15.22
CA ILE A 279 -18.98 4.50 14.15
C ILE A 279 -18.11 3.76 13.13
N ILE A 280 -18.59 2.59 12.69
CA ILE A 280 -17.89 1.74 11.72
C ILE A 280 -17.92 2.41 10.34
N ASP A 281 -16.76 2.44 9.68
CA ASP A 281 -16.67 2.77 8.27
C ASP A 281 -17.14 1.57 7.43
N HIS A 282 -18.45 1.50 7.18
CA HIS A 282 -19.06 0.39 6.43
C HIS A 282 -18.55 0.26 4.99
N GLU A 283 -18.13 1.36 4.37
CA GLU A 283 -17.54 1.30 3.02
C GLU A 283 -16.19 0.56 3.07
N ALA A 284 -15.34 0.92 4.04
CA ALA A 284 -14.06 0.22 4.26
C ALA A 284 -14.28 -1.26 4.59
N GLU A 285 -15.27 -1.60 5.42
CA GLU A 285 -15.63 -2.99 5.74
C GLU A 285 -16.07 -3.78 4.50
N GLN A 286 -16.92 -3.19 3.65
CA GLN A 286 -17.37 -3.83 2.41
C GLN A 286 -16.21 -4.06 1.42
N LEU A 287 -15.35 -3.07 1.24
CA LEU A 287 -14.17 -3.18 0.37
C LEU A 287 -13.20 -4.24 0.88
N LEU A 288 -12.93 -4.28 2.19
CA LEU A 288 -12.09 -5.30 2.82
C LEU A 288 -12.66 -6.70 2.67
N ASN A 289 -13.98 -6.86 2.83
CA ASN A 289 -14.65 -8.14 2.65
C ASN A 289 -14.56 -8.61 1.19
N ARG A 290 -14.77 -7.72 0.21
CA ARG A 290 -14.54 -8.03 -1.21
C ARG A 290 -13.10 -8.45 -1.47
N LEU A 291 -12.13 -7.72 -0.91
CA LEU A 291 -10.71 -8.00 -1.08
C LEU A 291 -10.33 -9.39 -0.53
N LYS A 292 -10.73 -9.70 0.71
CA LYS A 292 -10.44 -10.98 1.35
C LYS A 292 -11.21 -12.13 0.72
N CYS A 293 -12.54 -12.04 0.72
CA CYS A 293 -13.43 -13.18 0.45
C CYS A 293 -13.67 -13.42 -1.04
N THR A 294 -13.32 -12.47 -1.90
CA THR A 294 -13.47 -12.62 -3.35
C THR A 294 -12.12 -12.53 -4.04
N CYS A 295 -11.40 -11.41 -3.89
CA CYS A 295 -10.20 -11.18 -4.70
C CYS A 295 -9.07 -12.15 -4.34
N ILE A 296 -8.72 -12.25 -3.04
CA ILE A 296 -7.63 -13.13 -2.58
C ILE A 296 -8.01 -14.60 -2.71
N LEU A 297 -9.21 -15.01 -2.29
CA LEU A 297 -9.65 -16.41 -2.40
C LEU A 297 -9.71 -16.91 -3.86
N ASN A 298 -9.96 -16.03 -4.83
CA ASN A 298 -9.93 -16.40 -6.25
C ASN A 298 -8.52 -16.40 -6.85
N ALA A 299 -7.60 -15.62 -6.29
CA ALA A 299 -6.23 -15.51 -6.80
C ALA A 299 -5.27 -16.55 -6.22
N LEU A 300 -5.48 -16.95 -4.96
CA LEU A 300 -4.59 -17.84 -4.22
C LEU A 300 -5.22 -19.20 -3.90
N GLN A 301 -4.41 -20.24 -4.02
CA GLN A 301 -4.69 -21.58 -3.55
C GLN A 301 -4.66 -21.63 -2.01
N SER A 302 -5.40 -22.57 -1.43
CA SER A 302 -5.58 -22.66 0.02
C SER A 302 -4.28 -22.90 0.80
N ASN A 303 -3.25 -23.51 0.19
CA ASN A 303 -1.94 -23.70 0.80
C ASN A 303 -1.16 -22.39 0.99
N ASN A 304 -1.51 -21.33 0.26
CA ASN A 304 -0.89 -20.01 0.39
C ASN A 304 -1.67 -19.08 1.33
N ILE A 305 -2.75 -19.56 1.94
CA ILE A 305 -3.64 -18.77 2.80
C ILE A 305 -3.67 -19.37 4.20
N TYR A 306 -3.16 -18.61 5.17
CA TYR A 306 -3.08 -18.99 6.57
C TYR A 306 -4.09 -18.16 7.37
N ALA A 307 -5.08 -18.82 7.96
CA ALA A 307 -6.16 -18.15 8.69
C ALA A 307 -6.10 -18.46 10.19
N TYR A 308 -6.34 -17.43 11.00
CA TYR A 308 -6.30 -17.50 12.47
C TYR A 308 -7.51 -16.79 13.05
N THR A 309 -7.97 -17.25 14.21
CA THR A 309 -8.94 -16.53 15.04
C THR A 309 -8.32 -16.26 16.40
N VAL A 310 -8.38 -15.01 16.84
CA VAL A 310 -7.93 -14.54 18.15
C VAL A 310 -9.07 -13.81 18.84
N HIS A 311 -9.13 -13.83 20.17
CA HIS A 311 -10.16 -13.13 20.91
C HIS A 311 -9.68 -11.73 21.34
N TRP A 312 -10.57 -10.74 21.32
CA TRP A 312 -10.26 -9.43 21.87
C TRP A 312 -9.98 -9.52 23.38
N THR A 313 -8.93 -8.86 23.84
CA THR A 313 -8.63 -8.68 25.27
C THR A 313 -8.70 -7.20 25.63
N GLN A 314 -8.73 -6.89 26.93
CA GLN A 314 -8.66 -5.50 27.42
C GLN A 314 -7.40 -4.76 26.92
N ASN A 315 -6.37 -5.49 26.52
CA ASN A 315 -5.15 -4.92 25.97
C ASN A 315 -5.14 -4.84 24.44
N GLY A 316 -6.22 -5.24 23.76
CA GLY A 316 -6.25 -5.51 22.33
C GLY A 316 -5.33 -6.69 21.97
N ILE A 317 -4.95 -6.80 20.71
CA ILE A 317 -4.06 -7.89 20.27
C ILE A 317 -2.60 -7.56 20.63
N ASN A 318 -1.98 -8.41 21.45
CA ASN A 318 -0.62 -8.27 21.94
C ASN A 318 0.08 -9.63 22.10
N ARG A 319 1.41 -9.63 22.12
CA ARG A 319 2.24 -10.86 22.20
C ARG A 319 2.06 -11.66 23.48
N HIS A 320 1.74 -11.02 24.60
CA HIS A 320 1.63 -11.70 25.89
C HIS A 320 0.34 -12.51 25.96
N ASP A 321 -0.80 -11.84 25.74
CA ASP A 321 -2.11 -12.48 25.83
C ASP A 321 -2.38 -13.46 24.67
N HIS A 322 -1.64 -13.33 23.56
CA HIS A 322 -1.83 -14.13 22.34
C HIS A 322 -0.59 -14.96 21.98
N ALA A 323 0.18 -15.39 22.99
CA ALA A 323 1.45 -16.09 22.78
C ALA A 323 1.31 -17.36 21.92
N GLU A 324 0.25 -18.16 22.11
CA GLU A 324 -0.01 -19.37 21.32
C GLU A 324 -0.24 -19.04 19.83
N TYR A 325 -1.06 -18.03 19.56
CA TYR A 325 -1.29 -17.54 18.20
C TYR A 325 0.00 -17.03 17.56
N ILE A 326 0.79 -16.22 18.28
CA ILE A 326 2.05 -15.68 17.75
C ILE A 326 3.07 -16.79 17.49
N SER A 327 3.15 -17.80 18.37
CA SER A 327 4.03 -18.95 18.15
C SER A 327 3.63 -19.71 16.88
N LYS A 328 2.33 -20.02 16.74
CA LYS A 328 1.83 -20.72 15.54
C LYS A 328 2.06 -19.90 14.27
N PHE A 329 1.78 -18.60 14.31
CA PHE A 329 2.01 -17.69 13.19
C PHE A 329 3.49 -17.69 12.76
N ASN A 330 4.42 -17.67 13.72
CA ASN A 330 5.85 -17.71 13.44
C ASN A 330 6.28 -19.02 12.76
N ASP A 331 5.77 -20.16 13.24
CA ASP A 331 6.07 -21.48 12.68
C ASP A 331 5.52 -21.60 11.25
N ASP A 332 4.25 -21.23 11.07
CA ASP A 332 3.58 -21.23 9.77
C ASP A 332 4.30 -20.30 8.77
N PHE A 333 4.71 -19.09 9.21
CA PHE A 333 5.47 -18.16 8.37
C PHE A 333 6.83 -18.72 7.98
N TYR A 334 7.57 -19.26 8.96
CA TYR A 334 8.89 -19.84 8.71
C TYR A 334 8.82 -20.97 7.69
N ASP A 335 7.87 -21.90 7.86
CA ASP A 335 7.72 -23.05 6.99
C ASP A 335 7.16 -22.70 5.61
N ALA A 336 6.30 -21.69 5.51
CA ALA A 336 5.77 -21.21 4.24
C ALA A 336 6.85 -20.55 3.37
N ILE A 337 7.77 -19.77 3.95
CA ILE A 337 8.86 -19.12 3.19
C ILE A 337 9.90 -20.14 2.68
N LYS A 338 10.01 -21.31 3.33
CA LYS A 338 10.97 -22.35 2.97
C LYS A 338 10.53 -23.24 1.81
N GLN A 339 9.23 -23.26 1.51
CA GLN A 339 8.65 -23.98 0.37
C GLN A 339 8.98 -23.23 -0.92
#